data_AF-A0A956HRA2-F1
#
_entry.id   AF-A0A956HRA2-F1
#
_cell.length_a   1.000
_cell.length_b   1.000
_cell.length_c   1.000
_cell.angle_alpha   90.00
_cell.angle_beta   90.00
_cell.angle_gamma   90.00
#
_symmetry.space_group_name_H-M   'P 1'
#
loop_
_entity.id
_entity.type
_entity.pdbx_description
1 polymer ?
#
loop_
_entity_poly.entity_id
_entity_poly.type
_entity_poly.pdbx_seq_one_letter_code
_entity_poly.pdbx_strand_id
1 'polypeptide(L)'
;MAALAPLTKFVSLSLGLTMTLLAGGCLCGPGPNVGGYDDGGGEDPPKSLEGVKFVESEKGEPEVIGCSDGQREGFADLKKHPRIAGCLGRWEGTKSAREKPTGKSCGDDGGICDVPSDVCAAGWHVCGSDGKNRDLKSHTSWRSCNEEAGPGKFIAAMSHGQTDELCPPRPTPSTDFPCMDSGLCSEPVCCGEGCQFGKCRDAVWPGKTMISLGKAEGCGAISSERNGGLLCCYDGAGAPKPKTPAADPAAADSSAAETDGTVETAGEAAAADTADAKADAKTSGAPSSTAPAAGDVTKAADSKADAKTP
;
A
#
# COMPACT_ATOMS: atom_id res chain seq x y z
N MET A 1 -11.57 -82.50 26.43
CA MET A 1 -10.79 -81.90 27.54
C MET A 1 -9.32 -81.91 27.16
N ALA A 2 -8.52 -81.00 27.72
CA ALA A 2 -7.04 -80.90 27.61
C ALA A 2 -6.42 -80.71 26.21
N ALA A 3 -5.74 -79.56 26.02
CA ALA A 3 -4.66 -79.32 25.06
C ALA A 3 -3.78 -78.16 25.58
N LEU A 4 -2.46 -78.23 25.38
CA LEU A 4 -1.45 -77.40 26.05
C LEU A 4 -0.21 -77.24 25.14
N ALA A 5 0.56 -76.16 25.12
CA ALA A 5 0.40 -74.80 25.70
C ALA A 5 1.03 -73.79 24.68
N PRO A 6 2.03 -72.90 24.93
CA PRO A 6 2.61 -72.32 26.16
C PRO A 6 2.67 -70.77 26.17
N LEU A 7 3.21 -70.20 27.25
CA LEU A 7 3.68 -68.81 27.30
C LEU A 7 4.93 -68.59 26.45
N THR A 8 5.15 -67.37 25.97
CA THR A 8 6.50 -66.84 25.71
C THR A 8 6.56 -65.37 26.07
N LYS A 9 7.40 -65.01 27.04
CA LYS A 9 7.78 -63.61 27.31
C LYS A 9 9.08 -63.32 26.56
N PHE A 10 9.21 -62.11 26.02
CA PHE A 10 10.50 -61.55 25.67
C PHE A 10 10.69 -60.20 26.37
N VAL A 11 11.91 -59.97 26.86
CA VAL A 11 12.36 -58.72 27.48
C VAL A 11 13.73 -58.40 26.86
N SER A 12 13.80 -57.27 26.16
CA SER A 12 15.02 -56.49 25.89
C SER A 12 14.53 -55.05 25.66
N LEU A 13 14.99 -54.01 26.37
CA LEU A 13 16.36 -53.58 26.70
C LEU A 13 16.99 -52.73 25.58
N SER A 14 16.80 -51.42 25.76
CA SER A 14 17.75 -50.32 25.50
C SER A 14 18.70 -50.39 24.30
N LEU A 15 18.55 -49.42 23.39
CA LEU A 15 19.67 -48.51 23.07
C LEU A 15 19.11 -47.13 22.68
N GLY A 16 19.77 -46.06 23.12
CA GLY A 16 19.36 -44.69 22.79
C GLY A 16 19.93 -44.23 21.46
N LEU A 17 19.13 -43.53 20.66
CA LEU A 17 19.59 -42.79 19.48
C LEU A 17 19.12 -41.34 19.60
N THR A 18 20.05 -40.44 19.90
CA THR A 18 19.80 -39.00 20.05
C THR A 18 19.53 -38.38 18.69
N MET A 19 18.27 -38.35 18.25
CA MET A 19 17.92 -37.88 16.92
C MET A 19 17.87 -36.35 16.88
N THR A 20 18.96 -35.73 16.42
CA THR A 20 19.06 -34.28 16.19
C THR A 20 18.13 -33.85 15.06
N LEU A 21 16.91 -33.43 15.41
CA LEU A 21 15.92 -32.90 14.45
C LEU A 21 16.38 -31.54 13.91
N LEU A 22 16.97 -31.56 12.71
CA LEU A 22 17.24 -30.37 11.90
C LEU A 22 15.92 -29.78 11.39
N ALA A 23 15.44 -28.72 12.05
CA ALA A 23 14.22 -28.01 11.69
C ALA A 23 14.42 -27.11 10.45
N GLY A 24 14.43 -27.71 9.25
CA GLY A 24 14.46 -27.00 7.97
C GLY A 24 13.08 -26.99 7.30
N GLY A 25 12.25 -25.96 7.54
CA GLY A 25 10.85 -25.99 7.07
C GLY A 25 10.07 -24.67 7.11
N CYS A 26 10.72 -23.51 6.97
CA CYS A 26 10.08 -22.19 7.04
C CYS A 26 9.30 -21.82 5.75
N LEU A 27 8.27 -22.58 5.38
CA LEU A 27 7.32 -22.16 4.34
C LEU A 27 6.34 -21.11 4.90
N CYS A 28 6.47 -19.86 4.44
CA CYS A 28 5.91 -18.68 5.11
C CYS A 28 4.41 -18.37 4.94
N GLY A 29 3.58 -19.39 4.67
CA GLY A 29 2.11 -19.31 4.78
C GLY A 29 1.35 -19.35 3.44
N PRO A 30 0.00 -19.31 3.48
CA PRO A 30 -0.87 -19.65 2.35
C PRO A 30 -1.09 -18.48 1.38
N GLY A 31 -0.01 -18.01 0.74
CA GLY A 31 -0.09 -17.19 -0.47
C GLY A 31 0.03 -18.06 -1.73
N PRO A 32 -0.68 -17.75 -2.84
CA PRO A 32 -0.52 -18.45 -4.12
C PRO A 32 0.77 -17.99 -4.83
N ASN A 33 1.91 -18.42 -4.30
CA ASN A 33 3.24 -18.05 -4.78
C ASN A 33 3.58 -18.79 -6.10
N VAL A 34 3.34 -18.15 -7.24
CA VAL A 34 3.69 -18.67 -8.59
C VAL A 34 4.29 -17.56 -9.47
N GLY A 35 5.12 -17.96 -10.44
CA GLY A 35 5.94 -17.08 -11.28
C GLY A 35 7.39 -17.01 -10.80
N GLY A 36 8.37 -17.09 -11.70
CA GLY A 36 9.78 -16.93 -11.34
C GLY A 36 10.14 -15.48 -11.05
N TYR A 37 11.30 -15.26 -10.44
CA TYR A 37 11.92 -13.92 -10.34
C TYR A 37 13.12 -13.80 -11.29
N ASP A 38 13.59 -14.94 -11.80
CA ASP A 38 14.90 -15.16 -12.39
C ASP A 38 14.76 -16.11 -13.60
N ASP A 39 13.57 -16.10 -14.23
CA ASP A 39 13.27 -16.89 -15.42
C ASP A 39 14.10 -16.30 -16.58
N GLY A 40 15.19 -16.95 -16.97
CA GLY A 40 16.20 -16.43 -17.93
C GLY A 40 15.73 -16.23 -19.38
N GLY A 41 14.42 -16.21 -19.62
CA GLY A 41 13.76 -15.81 -20.86
C GLY A 41 12.49 -15.00 -20.63
N GLY A 42 12.25 -14.54 -19.40
CA GLY A 42 11.25 -13.52 -19.12
C GLY A 42 11.75 -12.18 -19.66
N GLU A 43 10.95 -11.57 -20.54
CA GLU A 43 11.22 -10.24 -21.05
C GLU A 43 11.25 -9.23 -19.89
N ASP A 44 12.13 -8.23 -19.99
CA ASP A 44 12.17 -7.11 -19.05
C ASP A 44 10.76 -6.50 -19.00
N PRO A 45 10.12 -6.33 -17.81
CA PRO A 45 8.73 -5.88 -17.74
C PRO A 45 8.59 -4.58 -18.54
N PRO A 46 7.55 -4.45 -19.40
CA PRO A 46 7.46 -3.36 -20.36
C PRO A 46 7.64 -2.01 -19.67
N LYS A 47 8.35 -1.08 -20.31
CA LYS A 47 8.53 0.30 -19.83
C LYS A 47 7.17 0.83 -19.38
N SER A 48 7.05 1.20 -18.11
CA SER A 48 5.89 0.79 -17.29
C SER A 48 4.51 1.37 -17.66
N LEU A 49 4.45 2.20 -18.70
CA LEU A 49 3.26 2.89 -19.21
C LEU A 49 3.20 2.94 -20.76
N GLU A 50 4.18 2.38 -21.49
CA GLU A 50 4.23 2.49 -22.95
C GLU A 50 3.03 1.78 -23.62
N GLY A 51 2.15 2.56 -24.25
CA GLY A 51 0.91 2.06 -24.85
C GLY A 51 -0.27 1.90 -23.88
N VAL A 52 -0.09 2.21 -22.60
CA VAL A 52 -1.20 2.24 -21.62
C VAL A 52 -2.10 3.43 -21.91
N LYS A 53 -3.42 3.22 -21.95
CA LYS A 53 -4.41 4.28 -22.03
C LYS A 53 -5.07 4.48 -20.67
N PHE A 54 -4.87 5.64 -20.08
CA PHE A 54 -5.43 6.01 -18.79
C PHE A 54 -6.91 6.39 -18.88
N VAL A 55 -7.55 6.40 -17.72
CA VAL A 55 -8.87 7.01 -17.49
C VAL A 55 -8.63 8.06 -16.43
N GLU A 56 -8.18 9.24 -16.86
CA GLU A 56 -7.76 10.30 -15.96
C GLU A 56 -8.93 10.97 -15.22
N SER A 57 -8.61 11.76 -14.19
CA SER A 57 -9.55 12.70 -13.58
C SER A 57 -9.82 13.89 -14.50
N GLU A 58 -10.87 14.66 -14.19
CA GLU A 58 -10.96 16.05 -14.62
C GLU A 58 -9.77 16.84 -14.06
N LYS A 59 -9.29 17.86 -14.80
CA LYS A 59 -8.23 18.76 -14.32
C LYS A 59 -8.76 19.76 -13.29
N GLY A 60 -7.93 20.14 -12.32
CA GLY A 60 -8.31 21.10 -11.27
C GLY A 60 -7.12 21.67 -10.49
N GLU A 61 -7.40 22.34 -9.38
CA GLU A 61 -6.38 22.86 -8.46
C GLU A 61 -5.51 21.70 -7.92
N PRO A 62 -4.16 21.75 -8.04
CA PRO A 62 -3.28 20.70 -7.55
C PRO A 62 -3.54 20.30 -6.09
N GLU A 63 -3.86 21.22 -5.19
CA GLU A 63 -4.13 20.89 -3.78
C GLU A 63 -5.42 20.07 -3.56
N VAL A 64 -6.37 20.13 -4.51
CA VAL A 64 -7.59 19.30 -4.54
C VAL A 64 -7.33 17.98 -5.26
N ILE A 65 -6.61 18.03 -6.37
CA ILE A 65 -6.33 16.86 -7.21
C ILE A 65 -5.26 15.97 -6.58
N GLY A 66 -4.28 16.50 -5.87
CA GLY A 66 -3.21 15.77 -5.20
C GLY A 66 -1.98 15.48 -6.04
N CYS A 67 -2.08 15.65 -7.36
CA CYS A 67 -0.94 15.65 -8.27
C CYS A 67 -0.57 17.09 -8.67
N SER A 68 0.73 17.31 -8.88
CA SER A 68 1.37 18.63 -8.90
C SER A 68 1.13 19.43 -10.20
N ASP A 69 0.73 18.75 -11.27
CA ASP A 69 0.27 19.30 -12.56
C ASP A 69 -1.26 19.50 -12.63
N GLY A 70 -2.03 18.90 -11.71
CA GLY A 70 -3.47 19.08 -11.57
C GLY A 70 -4.35 18.06 -12.30
N GLN A 71 -3.84 16.86 -12.66
CA GLN A 71 -4.67 15.72 -13.10
C GLN A 71 -4.34 14.44 -12.29
N ARG A 72 -5.15 13.38 -12.35
CA ARG A 72 -4.74 12.05 -11.85
C ARG A 72 -4.94 10.98 -12.90
N GLU A 73 -4.01 10.05 -12.97
CA GLU A 73 -4.04 8.93 -13.92
C GLU A 73 -4.38 7.63 -13.18
N GLY A 74 -4.20 7.64 -11.84
CA GLY A 74 -4.67 6.61 -10.93
C GLY A 74 -5.59 7.17 -9.83
N PHE A 75 -6.57 6.36 -9.41
CA PHE A 75 -7.64 6.79 -8.48
C PHE A 75 -8.39 8.06 -8.96
N ALA A 76 -8.67 8.13 -10.26
CA ALA A 76 -9.26 9.29 -10.95
C ALA A 76 -10.67 9.70 -10.46
N ASP A 77 -11.45 8.77 -9.88
CA ASP A 77 -12.75 9.11 -9.29
C ASP A 77 -12.55 9.85 -7.95
N LEU A 78 -12.50 11.18 -8.03
CA LEU A 78 -12.34 12.09 -6.89
C LEU A 78 -13.42 11.91 -5.81
N LYS A 79 -14.58 11.35 -6.13
CA LYS A 79 -15.69 11.13 -5.17
C LYS A 79 -15.54 9.82 -4.42
N LYS A 80 -14.98 8.77 -5.05
CA LYS A 80 -14.59 7.51 -4.37
C LYS A 80 -13.26 7.62 -3.62
N HIS A 81 -12.29 8.34 -4.18
CA HIS A 81 -10.91 8.37 -3.71
C HIS A 81 -10.41 9.78 -3.35
N PRO A 82 -11.13 10.56 -2.54
CA PRO A 82 -10.81 11.97 -2.31
C PRO A 82 -9.44 12.21 -1.64
N ARG A 83 -8.84 11.20 -1.00
CA ARG A 83 -7.59 11.33 -0.21
C ARG A 83 -6.44 10.41 -0.64
N ILE A 84 -6.53 9.83 -1.85
CA ILE A 84 -5.42 9.13 -2.49
C ILE A 84 -5.45 9.40 -3.99
N ALA A 85 -4.28 9.66 -4.58
CA ALA A 85 -4.09 9.87 -6.01
C ALA A 85 -2.96 8.95 -6.51
N GLY A 86 -3.06 8.47 -7.74
CA GLY A 86 -1.94 7.96 -8.51
C GLY A 86 -1.51 9.04 -9.49
N CYS A 87 -0.30 9.54 -9.34
CA CYS A 87 0.25 10.65 -10.12
C CYS A 87 1.46 10.16 -10.92
N LEU A 88 1.43 10.32 -12.24
CA LEU A 88 2.57 10.05 -13.10
C LEU A 88 3.64 11.13 -12.98
N GLY A 89 4.85 10.82 -13.44
CA GLY A 89 5.90 11.81 -13.54
C GLY A 89 7.20 11.25 -14.09
N ARG A 90 8.11 12.16 -14.47
CA ARG A 90 9.41 11.82 -15.04
C ARG A 90 10.52 12.53 -14.30
N TRP A 91 11.55 11.79 -13.90
CA TRP A 91 12.76 12.31 -13.25
C TRP A 91 14.00 11.63 -13.83
N GLU A 92 15.15 12.31 -13.73
CA GLU A 92 16.42 11.81 -14.22
C GLU A 92 17.08 10.82 -13.22
N GLY A 93 17.56 9.70 -13.75
CA GLY A 93 18.28 8.68 -12.98
C GLY A 93 17.42 7.89 -11.99
N THR A 94 18.10 7.23 -11.04
CA THR A 94 17.49 6.54 -9.91
C THR A 94 17.48 7.44 -8.67
N LYS A 95 16.32 7.60 -8.04
CA LYS A 95 16.09 8.50 -6.90
C LYS A 95 15.23 7.82 -5.83
N SER A 96 15.24 8.33 -4.60
CA SER A 96 14.39 7.79 -3.54
C SER A 96 12.99 8.37 -3.58
N ALA A 97 11.98 7.52 -3.43
CA ALA A 97 10.60 7.94 -3.15
C ALA A 97 10.44 8.68 -1.80
N ARG A 98 11.49 8.68 -0.95
CA ARG A 98 11.59 9.46 0.29
C ARG A 98 12.48 10.71 0.18
N GLU A 99 12.94 11.09 -1.03
CA GLU A 99 13.51 12.42 -1.24
C GLU A 99 12.44 13.49 -0.88
N LYS A 100 12.88 14.61 -0.30
CA LYS A 100 11.97 15.70 0.09
C LYS A 100 11.59 16.50 -1.16
N PRO A 101 10.32 16.86 -1.35
CA PRO A 101 9.90 17.65 -2.50
C PRO A 101 10.62 19.01 -2.52
N THR A 102 11.00 19.43 -3.71
CA THR A 102 11.54 20.76 -4.01
C THR A 102 10.44 21.82 -4.01
N GLY A 103 9.20 21.41 -4.28
CA GLY A 103 8.04 22.30 -4.46
C GLY A 103 7.91 22.86 -5.88
N LYS A 104 8.74 22.39 -6.82
CA LYS A 104 8.57 22.60 -8.27
C LYS A 104 7.42 21.72 -8.76
N SER A 105 6.53 22.26 -9.59
CA SER A 105 5.48 21.45 -10.21
C SER A 105 6.01 20.61 -11.38
N CYS A 106 5.56 19.36 -11.45
CA CYS A 106 5.92 18.37 -12.47
C CYS A 106 4.81 17.31 -12.61
N GLY A 107 4.93 16.42 -13.59
CA GLY A 107 3.93 15.40 -13.88
C GLY A 107 4.18 14.74 -15.23
N ASP A 108 3.14 14.22 -15.89
CA ASP A 108 3.24 13.73 -17.28
C ASP A 108 2.83 14.80 -18.31
N ASP A 109 1.80 15.59 -18.00
CA ASP A 109 1.49 16.88 -18.65
C ASP A 109 2.35 18.05 -18.11
N GLY A 110 3.17 17.78 -17.08
CA GLY A 110 4.09 18.73 -16.46
C GLY A 110 5.50 18.76 -17.05
N GLY A 111 6.42 19.39 -16.32
CA GLY A 111 7.86 19.29 -16.59
C GLY A 111 8.50 18.05 -15.96
N ILE A 112 9.80 17.86 -16.20
CA ILE A 112 10.60 16.85 -15.48
C ILE A 112 10.71 17.24 -14.00
N CYS A 113 10.41 16.30 -13.11
CA CYS A 113 10.53 16.41 -11.65
C CYS A 113 11.99 16.43 -11.21
N ASP A 114 12.33 17.27 -10.22
CA ASP A 114 13.68 17.30 -9.65
C ASP A 114 13.89 16.15 -8.65
N VAL A 115 12.83 15.74 -7.96
CA VAL A 115 12.76 14.51 -7.14
C VAL A 115 11.43 13.77 -7.38
N PRO A 116 11.31 12.45 -7.10
CA PRO A 116 10.08 11.72 -7.39
C PRO A 116 8.85 12.27 -6.63
N SER A 117 9.05 12.77 -5.42
CA SER A 117 7.98 13.33 -4.58
C SER A 117 7.39 14.65 -5.07
N ASP A 118 8.00 15.31 -6.07
CA ASP A 118 7.47 16.54 -6.67
C ASP A 118 6.17 16.31 -7.47
N VAL A 119 5.84 15.05 -7.82
CA VAL A 119 4.54 14.71 -8.45
C VAL A 119 3.37 14.90 -7.49
N CYS A 120 3.60 14.90 -6.17
CA CYS A 120 2.56 15.15 -5.19
C CYS A 120 2.39 16.66 -4.96
N ALA A 121 1.14 17.13 -4.99
CA ALA A 121 0.81 18.54 -4.79
C ALA A 121 1.08 19.04 -3.36
N ALA A 122 1.15 20.36 -3.20
CA ALA A 122 1.36 20.99 -1.89
C ALA A 122 0.25 20.60 -0.88
N GLY A 123 0.65 20.03 0.26
CA GLY A 123 -0.28 19.53 1.29
C GLY A 123 -0.65 18.04 1.13
N TRP A 124 -0.11 17.37 0.12
CA TRP A 124 -0.10 15.92 -0.04
C TRP A 124 1.32 15.37 0.20
N HIS A 125 1.44 14.07 0.43
CA HIS A 125 2.73 13.40 0.64
C HIS A 125 2.78 12.06 -0.12
N VAL A 126 3.99 11.56 -0.43
CA VAL A 126 4.13 10.21 -1.00
C VAL A 126 3.71 9.18 0.06
N CYS A 127 2.70 8.37 -0.24
CA CYS A 127 2.16 7.37 0.68
C CYS A 127 3.26 6.43 1.21
N GLY A 128 3.28 6.17 2.51
CA GLY A 128 4.24 5.29 3.18
C GLY A 128 5.66 5.87 3.32
N SER A 129 5.83 7.18 3.14
CA SER A 129 7.14 7.87 3.26
C SER A 129 7.74 7.85 4.66
N ASP A 130 6.94 7.67 5.71
CA ASP A 130 7.41 7.39 7.07
C ASP A 130 7.72 5.90 7.32
N GLY A 131 7.36 5.01 6.38
CA GLY A 131 7.45 3.56 6.49
C GLY A 131 6.32 2.89 7.26
N LYS A 132 5.29 3.60 7.71
CA LYS A 132 4.16 3.00 8.44
C LYS A 132 3.12 2.48 7.47
N ASN A 133 2.89 1.16 7.51
CA ASN A 133 1.82 0.52 6.73
C ASN A 133 0.39 1.02 7.07
N ARG A 134 0.24 1.81 8.14
CA ARG A 134 -1.01 2.50 8.49
C ARG A 134 -1.40 3.52 7.44
N ASP A 135 -0.47 4.27 6.86
CA ASP A 135 -0.76 5.39 5.95
C ASP A 135 -1.65 4.93 4.78
N LEU A 136 -1.15 3.96 4.00
CA LEU A 136 -1.91 3.32 2.93
C LEU A 136 -3.25 2.73 3.42
N LYS A 137 -3.32 2.14 4.63
CA LYS A 137 -4.58 1.60 5.19
C LYS A 137 -5.60 2.67 5.58
N SER A 138 -5.14 3.88 5.92
CA SER A 138 -6.04 5.02 6.16
C SER A 138 -6.48 5.71 4.88
N HIS A 139 -5.75 5.57 3.77
CA HIS A 139 -6.03 6.26 2.51
C HIS A 139 -6.68 5.38 1.43
N THR A 140 -6.46 4.06 1.44
CA THR A 140 -7.07 3.13 0.48
C THR A 140 -7.29 1.72 1.05
N SER A 141 -8.11 0.93 0.36
CA SER A 141 -8.29 -0.49 0.65
C SER A 141 -7.44 -1.34 -0.30
N TRP A 142 -7.14 -2.59 0.06
CA TRP A 142 -6.50 -3.52 -0.90
C TRP A 142 -7.34 -3.67 -2.17
N ARG A 143 -8.67 -3.62 -2.05
CA ARG A 143 -9.57 -3.75 -3.19
C ARG A 143 -9.41 -2.54 -4.12
N SER A 144 -9.45 -1.35 -3.55
CA SER A 144 -9.28 -0.10 -4.30
C SER A 144 -7.89 0.00 -4.93
N CYS A 145 -6.84 -0.41 -4.21
CA CYS A 145 -5.47 -0.50 -4.73
C CYS A 145 -5.32 -1.46 -5.91
N ASN A 146 -6.07 -2.57 -5.92
CA ASN A 146 -5.91 -3.65 -6.91
C ASN A 146 -6.97 -3.63 -8.03
N GLU A 147 -8.11 -2.96 -7.85
CA GLU A 147 -9.25 -2.96 -8.79
C GLU A 147 -9.73 -1.55 -9.20
N GLU A 148 -9.38 -0.48 -8.46
CA GLU A 148 -9.92 0.88 -8.67
C GLU A 148 -8.82 1.94 -8.92
N ALA A 149 -7.55 1.56 -8.79
CA ALA A 149 -6.39 2.43 -9.00
C ALA A 149 -6.08 2.73 -10.48
N GLY A 150 -6.71 2.02 -11.43
CA GLY A 150 -6.55 2.24 -12.87
C GLY A 150 -5.36 1.49 -13.50
N PRO A 151 -5.10 1.70 -14.80
CA PRO A 151 -4.24 0.83 -15.61
C PRO A 151 -2.73 1.10 -15.45
N GLY A 152 -2.36 2.07 -14.62
CA GLY A 152 -0.96 2.44 -14.37
C GLY A 152 -0.24 1.55 -13.36
N LYS A 153 0.92 2.05 -12.93
CA LYS A 153 1.74 1.44 -11.87
C LYS A 153 2.20 2.51 -10.89
N PHE A 154 1.43 2.70 -9.83
CA PHE A 154 1.61 3.76 -8.85
C PHE A 154 2.22 3.20 -7.56
N ILE A 155 3.38 3.69 -7.16
CA ILE A 155 4.15 3.11 -6.05
C ILE A 155 4.19 3.98 -4.79
N ALA A 156 4.24 3.33 -3.64
CA ALA A 156 4.44 3.94 -2.33
C ALA A 156 5.92 3.98 -1.95
N ALA A 157 6.28 4.91 -1.07
CA ALA A 157 7.62 5.08 -0.52
C ALA A 157 7.98 4.05 0.58
N MET A 158 7.52 2.81 0.45
CA MET A 158 7.83 1.71 1.37
C MET A 158 8.03 0.38 0.61
N SER A 159 9.05 -0.37 1.04
CA SER A 159 9.30 -1.74 0.57
C SER A 159 8.20 -2.69 1.07
N HIS A 160 7.87 -3.73 0.31
CA HIS A 160 6.82 -4.67 0.73
C HIS A 160 7.27 -5.69 1.78
N GLY A 161 8.57 -5.81 2.06
CA GLY A 161 9.13 -6.53 3.22
C GLY A 161 9.85 -5.63 4.22
N GLN A 162 10.14 -6.18 5.41
CA GLN A 162 10.84 -5.49 6.50
C GLN A 162 12.38 -5.54 6.35
N THR A 163 12.87 -6.55 5.66
CA THR A 163 14.29 -6.91 5.43
C THR A 163 14.39 -7.58 4.06
N ASP A 164 15.60 -7.90 3.64
CA ASP A 164 15.91 -8.74 2.48
C ASP A 164 15.69 -10.25 2.71
N GLU A 165 15.28 -10.64 3.92
CA GLU A 165 14.86 -12.01 4.21
C GLU A 165 13.47 -12.29 3.60
N LEU A 166 13.29 -13.46 2.96
CA LEU A 166 12.00 -13.89 2.41
C LEU A 166 10.89 -14.06 3.48
N CYS A 167 11.28 -14.26 4.75
CA CYS A 167 10.45 -14.79 5.83
C CYS A 167 10.46 -13.95 7.12
N PRO A 168 10.38 -12.60 7.07
CA PRO A 168 10.54 -11.75 8.24
C PRO A 168 9.41 -11.96 9.26
N PRO A 169 9.57 -11.52 10.52
CA PRO A 169 8.50 -11.53 11.52
C PRO A 169 7.17 -10.97 10.99
N ARG A 170 6.03 -11.42 11.52
CA ARG A 170 4.73 -10.88 11.08
C ARG A 170 4.66 -9.38 11.40
N PRO A 171 4.29 -8.51 10.43
CA PRO A 171 4.10 -7.09 10.68
C PRO A 171 3.15 -6.82 11.85
N THR A 172 3.51 -5.87 12.69
CA THR A 172 2.65 -5.30 13.73
C THR A 172 2.14 -3.92 13.30
N PRO A 173 1.20 -3.29 14.03
CA PRO A 173 0.82 -1.90 13.79
C PRO A 173 1.95 -0.89 14.07
N SER A 174 3.05 -1.30 14.73
CA SER A 174 4.20 -0.43 15.01
C SER A 174 5.36 -0.61 14.02
N THR A 175 5.38 -1.69 13.24
CA THR A 175 6.45 -2.00 12.27
C THR A 175 6.72 -0.85 11.31
N ASP A 176 7.96 -0.39 11.31
CA ASP A 176 8.55 0.46 10.27
C ASP A 176 9.02 -0.39 9.11
N PHE A 177 8.61 -0.03 7.89
CA PHE A 177 9.10 -0.64 6.66
C PHE A 177 10.21 0.23 6.07
N PRO A 178 11.35 -0.36 5.71
CA PRO A 178 12.43 0.36 5.07
C PRO A 178 12.02 0.83 3.67
N CYS A 179 12.84 1.70 3.11
CA CYS A 179 12.80 2.02 1.68
C CYS A 179 14.14 1.60 1.09
N MET A 180 14.25 0.32 0.77
CA MET A 180 15.48 -0.31 0.31
C MET A 180 15.73 0.06 -1.16
N ASP A 181 17.00 0.21 -1.54
CA ASP A 181 17.38 0.61 -2.89
C ASP A 181 17.15 -0.52 -3.91
N SER A 182 17.45 -1.76 -3.53
CA SER A 182 17.31 -2.97 -4.34
C SER A 182 17.38 -4.23 -3.46
N GLY A 183 17.16 -5.41 -4.03
CA GLY A 183 17.32 -6.70 -3.37
C GLY A 183 16.08 -7.60 -3.45
N LEU A 184 15.96 -8.51 -2.49
CA LEU A 184 14.74 -9.28 -2.27
C LEU A 184 13.83 -8.48 -1.31
N CYS A 185 12.52 -8.50 -1.52
CA CYS A 185 11.53 -7.77 -0.73
C CYS A 185 11.65 -6.22 -0.74
N SER A 186 12.63 -5.66 -1.46
CA SER A 186 12.82 -4.22 -1.64
C SER A 186 11.73 -3.61 -2.52
N GLU A 187 11.06 -4.42 -3.34
CA GLU A 187 10.10 -3.96 -4.32
C GLU A 187 9.01 -3.12 -3.62
N PRO A 188 8.70 -1.92 -4.15
CA PRO A 188 7.79 -0.99 -3.49
C PRO A 188 6.36 -1.51 -3.52
N VAL A 189 5.60 -1.20 -2.46
CA VAL A 189 4.15 -1.43 -2.45
C VAL A 189 3.50 -0.62 -3.58
N CYS A 190 2.56 -1.23 -4.30
CA CYS A 190 2.12 -0.78 -5.62
C CYS A 190 0.60 -0.92 -5.77
N CYS A 191 -0.04 0.04 -6.43
CA CYS A 191 -1.45 -0.01 -6.84
C CYS A 191 -1.60 0.23 -8.36
N GLY A 192 -2.60 -0.37 -8.97
CA GLY A 192 -2.88 -0.33 -10.41
C GLY A 192 -2.60 -1.65 -11.13
N GLU A 193 -3.07 -1.76 -12.37
CA GLU A 193 -3.00 -2.99 -13.19
C GLU A 193 -1.56 -3.40 -13.55
N GLY A 194 -0.60 -2.48 -13.52
CA GLY A 194 0.82 -2.77 -13.76
C GLY A 194 1.57 -3.43 -12.59
N CYS A 195 0.89 -3.71 -11.47
CA CYS A 195 1.47 -4.31 -10.27
C CYS A 195 1.21 -5.83 -10.18
N GLN A 196 1.98 -6.56 -9.37
CA GLN A 196 1.82 -8.00 -9.15
C GLN A 196 1.84 -8.37 -7.65
N PHE A 197 1.48 -9.59 -7.26
CA PHE A 197 1.74 -10.05 -5.88
C PHE A 197 3.23 -10.38 -5.67
N GLY A 198 3.78 -9.94 -4.54
CA GLY A 198 5.13 -10.30 -4.10
C GLY A 198 5.21 -11.70 -3.49
N LYS A 199 6.43 -12.20 -3.27
CA LYS A 199 6.66 -13.52 -2.63
C LYS A 199 7.06 -13.42 -1.15
N CYS A 200 7.45 -12.22 -0.71
CA CYS A 200 7.74 -11.96 0.70
C CYS A 200 6.45 -11.73 1.49
N ARG A 201 6.56 -11.67 2.82
CA ARG A 201 5.40 -11.42 3.69
C ARG A 201 4.93 -9.97 3.60
N ASP A 202 3.82 -9.75 2.88
CA ASP A 202 3.10 -8.49 2.66
C ASP A 202 3.17 -7.47 3.80
N ALA A 203 3.67 -6.27 3.49
CA ALA A 203 3.74 -5.16 4.43
C ALA A 203 2.37 -4.63 4.89
N VAL A 204 1.39 -4.54 3.99
CA VAL A 204 0.17 -3.74 4.19
C VAL A 204 -1.05 -4.64 4.41
N TRP A 205 -1.51 -5.34 3.39
CA TRP A 205 -2.73 -6.14 3.42
C TRP A 205 -2.36 -7.62 3.24
N PRO A 206 -2.42 -8.48 4.28
CA PRO A 206 -1.87 -9.84 4.21
C PRO A 206 -2.43 -10.72 3.08
N GLY A 207 -1.55 -11.19 2.19
CA GLY A 207 -1.88 -11.97 1.00
C GLY A 207 -2.61 -11.17 -0.09
N LYS A 208 -2.49 -9.85 -0.08
CA LYS A 208 -3.22 -8.88 -0.92
C LYS A 208 -2.40 -7.64 -1.30
N THR A 209 -1.22 -7.42 -0.73
CA THR A 209 -0.31 -6.34 -1.14
C THR A 209 0.32 -6.66 -2.49
N MET A 210 0.14 -5.76 -3.45
CA MET A 210 0.87 -5.81 -4.71
C MET A 210 2.14 -4.98 -4.65
N ILE A 211 3.04 -5.26 -5.58
CA ILE A 211 4.41 -4.75 -5.69
C ILE A 211 4.71 -4.30 -7.12
N SER A 212 5.68 -3.41 -7.26
CA SER A 212 6.26 -3.14 -8.59
C SER A 212 7.15 -4.30 -9.04
N LEU A 213 7.13 -4.58 -10.34
CA LEU A 213 7.96 -5.61 -10.96
C LEU A 213 9.45 -5.20 -11.00
N GLY A 214 10.29 -5.88 -10.20
CA GLY A 214 11.75 -5.92 -10.36
C GLY A 214 12.56 -5.74 -9.08
N LYS A 215 13.46 -6.69 -8.78
CA LYS A 215 14.44 -6.62 -7.66
C LYS A 215 15.44 -5.45 -7.78
N ALA A 216 15.59 -4.89 -8.97
CA ALA A 216 16.60 -3.88 -9.30
C ALA A 216 16.26 -2.48 -8.77
N GLU A 217 14.99 -2.19 -8.52
CA GLU A 217 14.52 -0.88 -8.04
C GLU A 217 13.52 -1.08 -6.89
N GLY A 218 14.03 -1.04 -5.65
CA GLY A 218 13.19 -0.76 -4.49
C GLY A 218 12.95 0.74 -4.34
N CYS A 219 12.04 1.17 -3.47
CA CYS A 219 11.68 2.60 -3.38
C CYS A 219 12.84 3.53 -2.98
N GLY A 220 13.97 3.00 -2.49
CA GLY A 220 15.19 3.76 -2.23
C GLY A 220 15.87 4.29 -3.51
N ALA A 221 15.73 3.58 -4.63
CA ALA A 221 16.36 3.90 -5.91
C ALA A 221 15.47 3.52 -7.11
N ILE A 222 14.46 4.36 -7.40
CA ILE A 222 13.51 4.19 -8.51
C ILE A 222 13.84 5.08 -9.72
N SER A 223 13.66 4.58 -10.93
CA SER A 223 13.68 5.33 -12.17
C SER A 223 12.26 5.52 -12.72
N SER A 224 12.02 6.64 -13.42
CA SER A 224 10.72 6.90 -14.05
C SER A 224 10.44 6.01 -15.27
N GLU A 225 11.44 5.31 -15.83
CA GLU A 225 11.23 4.34 -16.91
C GLU A 225 10.56 3.06 -16.41
N ARG A 226 11.00 2.57 -15.24
CA ARG A 226 10.49 1.33 -14.63
C ARG A 226 9.38 1.57 -13.62
N ASN A 227 9.28 2.75 -13.01
CA ASN A 227 8.26 3.10 -12.03
C ASN A 227 7.57 4.41 -12.42
N GLY A 228 6.50 4.31 -13.22
CA GLY A 228 5.92 5.46 -13.93
C GLY A 228 5.18 6.50 -13.08
N GLY A 229 4.77 6.19 -11.85
CA GLY A 229 4.08 7.16 -10.98
C GLY A 229 4.12 6.81 -9.51
N LEU A 230 3.80 7.78 -8.66
CA LEU A 230 3.73 7.62 -7.21
C LEU A 230 2.29 7.61 -6.71
N LEU A 231 2.11 7.05 -5.51
CA LEU A 231 0.91 7.20 -4.70
C LEU A 231 1.05 8.43 -3.81
N CYS A 232 0.16 9.41 -3.99
CA CYS A 232 0.08 10.61 -3.16
C CYS A 232 -1.12 10.49 -2.21
N CYS A 233 -0.89 10.74 -0.92
CA CYS A 233 -1.86 10.62 0.18
C CYS A 233 -2.19 12.00 0.77
N TYR A 234 -3.39 12.12 1.36
CA TYR A 234 -3.86 13.35 2.02
C TYR A 234 -4.36 13.09 3.45
N ASP A 235 -3.51 13.40 4.43
CA ASP A 235 -3.77 13.25 5.87
C ASP A 235 -4.95 14.08 6.40
N GLY A 236 -5.46 15.05 5.63
CA GLY A 236 -6.56 15.91 6.05
C GLY A 236 -7.89 15.17 6.24
N ALA A 237 -8.77 15.79 7.03
CA ALA A 237 -10.08 15.22 7.37
C ALA A 237 -11.10 15.44 6.24
N GLY A 238 -11.43 14.35 5.53
CA GLY A 238 -12.35 14.38 4.39
C GLY A 238 -11.68 14.84 3.11
N ALA A 239 -12.46 15.18 2.08
CA ALA A 239 -11.90 15.65 0.82
C ALA A 239 -11.12 16.97 1.01
N PRO A 240 -9.92 17.12 0.41
CA PRO A 240 -9.27 18.41 0.30
C PRO A 240 -10.20 19.38 -0.44
N LYS A 241 -10.06 20.66 -0.09
CA LYS A 241 -10.90 21.73 -0.60
C LYS A 241 -10.03 22.72 -1.38
N PRO A 242 -10.59 23.41 -2.38
CA PRO A 242 -9.95 24.55 -3.00
C PRO A 242 -9.39 25.49 -1.94
N LYS A 243 -8.20 26.05 -2.19
CA LYS A 243 -7.72 27.15 -1.34
C LYS A 243 -8.62 28.34 -1.63
N THR A 244 -9.49 28.72 -0.68
CA THR A 244 -10.19 30.01 -0.75
C THR A 244 -9.14 31.08 -1.05
N PRO A 245 -9.25 31.83 -2.16
CA PRO A 245 -8.29 32.87 -2.50
C PRO A 245 -8.14 33.80 -1.30
N ALA A 246 -6.92 34.04 -0.86
CA ALA A 246 -6.66 34.99 0.20
C ALA A 246 -7.17 36.35 -0.29
N ALA A 247 -8.21 36.88 0.36
CA ALA A 247 -8.85 38.12 -0.08
C ALA A 247 -7.81 39.25 -0.09
N ASP A 248 -7.49 39.77 -1.28
CA ASP A 248 -6.42 40.74 -1.46
C ASP A 248 -6.66 41.96 -0.55
N PRO A 249 -5.78 42.24 0.44
CA PRO A 249 -5.95 43.37 1.34
C PRO A 249 -5.77 44.74 0.63
N ALA A 250 -5.38 44.73 -0.65
CA ALA A 250 -5.19 45.91 -1.49
C ALA A 250 -6.50 46.51 -2.06
N ALA A 251 -7.64 45.83 -1.95
CA ALA A 251 -8.91 46.29 -2.54
C ALA A 251 -9.75 47.22 -1.62
N ALA A 252 -9.30 47.51 -0.40
CA ALA A 252 -10.11 48.07 0.68
C ALA A 252 -9.85 49.55 1.03
N ASP A 253 -9.39 50.38 0.08
CA ASP A 253 -9.18 51.82 0.32
C ASP A 253 -9.47 52.69 -0.92
N SER A 254 -10.73 52.73 -1.37
CA SER A 254 -11.20 53.59 -2.48
C SER A 254 -12.73 53.81 -2.54
N SER A 255 -13.43 53.96 -1.40
CA SER A 255 -14.82 54.47 -1.39
C SER A 255 -15.29 55.04 -0.04
N ALA A 256 -14.86 56.27 0.27
CA ALA A 256 -15.38 57.03 1.41
C ALA A 256 -15.87 58.43 0.95
N ALA A 257 -17.12 58.50 0.48
CA ALA A 257 -17.77 59.75 0.07
C ALA A 257 -19.30 59.70 0.32
N GLU A 258 -19.69 60.18 1.50
CA GLU A 258 -20.97 60.80 1.91
C GLU A 258 -22.30 60.45 1.20
N THR A 259 -23.22 59.82 1.95
CA THR A 259 -24.53 60.39 2.41
C THR A 259 -25.28 59.26 3.17
N ASP A 260 -25.57 59.40 4.47
CA ASP A 260 -26.74 60.09 5.08
C ASP A 260 -28.12 59.65 4.53
N GLY A 261 -29.02 59.25 5.42
CA GLY A 261 -30.30 58.61 5.10
C GLY A 261 -30.91 57.78 6.24
N THR A 262 -31.31 58.42 7.34
CA THR A 262 -31.96 57.74 8.49
C THR A 262 -33.45 57.48 8.25
N VAL A 263 -33.90 56.21 8.41
CA VAL A 263 -35.29 55.86 8.77
C VAL A 263 -35.31 54.59 9.65
N GLU A 264 -35.98 54.65 10.79
CA GLU A 264 -36.34 53.46 11.59
C GLU A 264 -37.68 52.86 11.12
N THR A 265 -37.84 51.53 11.20
CA THR A 265 -39.08 50.93 11.71
C THR A 265 -38.83 49.53 12.26
N ALA A 266 -39.60 49.12 13.28
CA ALA A 266 -39.41 47.87 14.01
C ALA A 266 -40.55 46.85 13.79
N GLY A 267 -40.27 45.59 14.15
CA GLY A 267 -41.26 44.55 14.47
C GLY A 267 -41.01 43.20 13.78
N GLU A 268 -41.50 42.06 14.27
CA GLU A 268 -41.76 41.64 15.66
C GLU A 268 -41.89 40.08 15.68
N ALA A 269 -41.57 39.47 16.82
CA ALA A 269 -41.69 38.06 17.27
C ALA A 269 -42.40 36.97 16.42
N ALA A 270 -41.74 35.81 16.28
CA ALA A 270 -42.20 34.44 16.67
C ALA A 270 -41.11 33.39 16.30
N ALA A 271 -40.70 32.35 17.05
CA ALA A 271 -41.18 31.56 18.21
C ALA A 271 -41.69 30.14 17.84
N ALA A 272 -41.55 29.16 18.78
CA ALA A 272 -41.82 27.71 18.69
C ALA A 272 -40.81 26.92 17.79
N ASP A 273 -40.01 25.98 18.32
CA ASP A 273 -40.30 24.58 18.73
C ASP A 273 -40.31 23.57 17.55
N THR A 274 -39.98 22.28 17.69
CA THR A 274 -39.81 21.44 18.90
C THR A 274 -38.61 20.48 18.77
N ALA A 275 -38.22 19.81 19.86
CA ALA A 275 -37.30 18.67 19.81
C ALA A 275 -37.99 17.39 19.30
N ASP A 276 -37.20 16.41 18.86
CA ASP A 276 -37.34 15.05 19.39
C ASP A 276 -35.99 14.30 19.34
N ALA A 277 -35.86 13.23 20.12
CA ALA A 277 -34.64 12.45 20.26
C ALA A 277 -34.94 10.96 20.22
N LYS A 278 -34.04 10.18 19.57
CA LYS A 278 -33.97 8.75 19.84
C LYS A 278 -32.55 8.20 19.72
N ALA A 279 -32.04 7.73 20.84
CA ALA A 279 -30.95 6.75 20.86
C ALA A 279 -31.56 5.35 20.72
N ASP A 280 -30.83 4.46 20.06
CA ASP A 280 -30.98 3.01 20.26
C ASP A 280 -29.59 2.38 20.20
N ALA A 281 -29.01 2.13 21.38
CA ALA A 281 -27.77 1.38 21.50
C ALA A 281 -28.09 -0.10 21.60
N LYS A 282 -27.47 -0.96 20.78
CA LYS A 282 -27.53 -2.40 21.00
C LYS A 282 -26.18 -3.09 20.84
N THR A 283 -25.71 -3.56 21.99
CA THR A 283 -24.49 -4.36 22.19
C THR A 283 -24.68 -5.80 21.67
N SER A 284 -23.61 -6.59 21.76
CA SER A 284 -23.48 -8.02 21.46
C SER A 284 -23.27 -8.38 19.98
N GLY A 285 -22.35 -9.29 19.65
CA GLY A 285 -21.41 -9.97 20.56
C GLY A 285 -20.36 -10.80 19.83
N ALA A 286 -19.23 -11.02 20.50
CA ALA A 286 -18.19 -11.93 20.02
C ALA A 286 -18.44 -13.36 20.52
N PRO A 287 -18.27 -14.39 19.67
CA PRO A 287 -17.96 -15.74 20.10
C PRO A 287 -16.46 -16.02 19.98
N SER A 288 -15.86 -16.57 21.04
CA SER A 288 -14.51 -17.13 21.00
C SER A 288 -14.57 -18.61 20.59
N SER A 289 -13.64 -19.04 19.74
CA SER A 289 -13.29 -20.46 19.53
C SER A 289 -11.80 -20.52 19.16
N THR A 290 -10.91 -20.93 20.06
CA THR A 290 -10.66 -22.32 20.50
C THR A 290 -10.09 -23.17 19.36
N ALA A 291 -8.78 -23.39 19.40
CA ALA A 291 -8.06 -24.24 18.47
C ALA A 291 -8.10 -25.73 18.90
N PRO A 292 -8.23 -26.68 17.96
CA PRO A 292 -8.01 -28.11 18.22
C PRO A 292 -6.52 -28.49 18.09
N ALA A 293 -6.14 -29.62 18.70
CA ALA A 293 -4.77 -30.12 18.73
C ALA A 293 -4.36 -30.92 17.47
N ALA A 294 -3.07 -31.21 17.36
CA ALA A 294 -2.50 -32.01 16.26
C ALA A 294 -2.96 -33.47 16.28
N GLY A 295 -3.04 -34.08 15.09
CA GLY A 295 -3.22 -35.52 14.88
C GLY A 295 -2.11 -36.06 13.97
N ASP A 296 -1.62 -37.26 14.28
CA ASP A 296 -0.43 -37.87 13.67
C ASP A 296 -0.81 -38.98 12.68
N VAL A 297 -0.29 -38.92 11.44
CA VAL A 297 -0.34 -40.01 10.44
C VAL A 297 0.98 -39.99 9.64
N THR A 298 1.56 -41.16 9.38
CA THR A 298 2.92 -41.33 8.86
C THR A 298 2.99 -42.08 7.52
N LYS A 299 4.16 -42.00 6.85
CA LYS A 299 4.61 -42.72 5.61
C LYS A 299 3.92 -42.29 4.29
N ALA A 300 4.57 -42.29 3.12
CA ALA A 300 5.98 -42.47 2.70
C ALA A 300 6.19 -41.77 1.31
N ALA A 301 7.28 -41.84 0.53
CA ALA A 301 8.52 -42.65 0.54
C ALA A 301 9.67 -41.95 -0.21
N ASP A 302 10.89 -42.50 -0.12
CA ASP A 302 12.13 -42.02 -0.75
C ASP A 302 12.24 -42.26 -2.26
N SER A 303 13.10 -41.47 -2.93
CA SER A 303 14.06 -42.01 -3.92
C SER A 303 15.30 -41.12 -4.14
N LYS A 304 16.45 -41.81 -4.25
CA LYS A 304 17.76 -41.36 -4.78
C LYS A 304 17.67 -41.02 -6.28
N ALA A 305 18.61 -40.37 -6.96
CA ALA A 305 19.73 -39.45 -6.63
C ALA A 305 20.22 -38.89 -8.01
N ASP A 306 21.48 -38.65 -8.42
CA ASP A 306 22.84 -38.81 -7.85
C ASP A 306 23.84 -37.89 -8.61
N ALA A 307 25.09 -37.78 -8.15
CA ALA A 307 26.06 -36.78 -8.63
C ALA A 307 26.87 -37.17 -9.88
N LYS A 308 27.24 -36.18 -10.72
CA LYS A 308 28.41 -36.30 -11.62
C LYS A 308 28.98 -34.95 -12.09
N THR A 309 30.31 -34.85 -12.07
CA THR A 309 31.12 -33.76 -12.63
C THR A 309 32.20 -34.39 -13.53
N PRO A 310 32.63 -33.72 -14.62
CA PRO A 310 33.96 -33.86 -15.20
C PRO A 310 34.95 -32.86 -14.58
#